data_AF-A2C3D1-F1
#
_entry.id   AF-A2C3D1-F1
#
_cell.length_a   1.000
_cell.length_b   1.000
_cell.length_c   1.000
_cell.angle_alpha   90.00
_cell.angle_beta   90.00
_cell.angle_gamma   90.00
#
_symmetry.space_group_name_H-M   'P 1'
#
loop_
_entity.id
_entity.type
_entity.pdbx_description
1 polymer ?
#
loop_
_entity_poly.entity_id
_entity_poly.type
_entity_poly.pdbx_seq_one_letter_code
_entity_poly.pdbx_strand_id
1 'polypeptide(L)' 'MQFTTHEDSSQEVIWSLILNNLTSNLSTEASAATSSFYRTEDGIECSVRKKNGALIANCYSESDRMGKRRWTIDLK' A
#
# COMPACT_ATOMS: atom_id res chain seq x y z
N MET A 1 0.16 6.12 -8.47
CA MET A 1 -1.09 6.59 -7.80
C MET A 1 -0.76 7.00 -6.37
N GLN A 2 -1.50 7.91 -5.74
CA GLN A 2 -1.15 8.44 -4.42
C GLN A 2 -2.36 8.65 -3.52
N PHE A 3 -2.17 8.45 -2.22
CA PHE A 3 -3.15 8.80 -1.19
C PHE A 3 -2.45 9.25 0.09
N THR A 4 -3.17 9.90 1.00
CA THR A 4 -2.66 10.31 2.31
C THR A 4 -3.47 9.67 3.42
N THR A 5 -2.81 9.27 4.50
CA THR A 5 -3.47 8.73 5.70
C THR A 5 -2.75 9.21 6.96
N HIS A 6 -3.37 9.09 8.13
CA HIS A 6 -2.71 9.43 9.39
C HIS A 6 -1.52 8.51 9.68
N GLU A 7 -0.46 9.00 10.32
CA GLU A 7 0.75 8.19 10.59
C GLU A 7 0.49 6.97 11.47
N ASP A 8 -0.52 7.03 12.33
CA ASP A 8 -0.97 5.97 13.25
C ASP A 8 -2.03 5.04 12.65
N SER A 9 -2.35 5.19 11.34
CA SER A 9 -3.32 4.33 10.67
C SER A 9 -2.92 2.86 10.72
N SER A 10 -3.88 1.99 11.01
CA SER A 10 -3.65 0.54 11.04
C SER A 10 -3.38 -0.04 9.65
N GLN A 11 -2.78 -1.23 9.59
CA GLN A 11 -2.51 -1.91 8.32
C GLN A 11 -3.80 -2.22 7.55
N GLU A 12 -4.90 -2.51 8.24
CA GLU A 12 -6.21 -2.78 7.61
C GLU A 12 -6.76 -1.54 6.90
N VAL A 13 -6.62 -0.36 7.52
CA VAL A 13 -7.00 0.92 6.93
C VAL A 13 -6.13 1.22 5.71
N ILE A 14 -4.81 1.09 5.85
CA ILE A 14 -3.86 1.31 4.76
C ILE A 14 -4.13 0.36 3.59
N TRP A 15 -4.37 -0.92 3.86
CA TRP A 15 -4.71 -1.91 2.86
C TRP A 15 -5.97 -1.55 2.08
N SER A 16 -7.03 -1.14 2.78
CA SER A 16 -8.27 -0.69 2.15
C SER A 16 -8.06 0.53 1.24
N LEU A 17 -7.23 1.48 1.67
CA LEU A 17 -6.87 2.65 0.85
C LEU A 17 -6.04 2.27 -0.38
N ILE A 18 -5.13 1.30 -0.26
CA ILE A 18 -4.39 0.75 -1.39
C ILE A 18 -5.36 0.18 -2.42
N LEU A 19 -6.28 -0.69 -2.00
CA LEU A 19 -7.27 -1.31 -2.90
C LEU A 19 -8.13 -0.26 -3.61
N ASN A 20 -8.61 0.75 -2.88
CA ASN A 20 -9.42 1.84 -3.45
C ASN A 20 -8.67 2.69 -4.48
N ASN A 21 -7.34 2.70 -4.43
CA ASN A 21 -6.48 3.41 -5.38
C ASN A 21 -5.95 2.51 -6.50
N LEU A 22 -6.23 1.20 -6.49
CA LEU A 22 -5.92 0.33 -7.62
C LEU A 22 -7.02 0.41 -8.68
N THR A 23 -6.69 0.03 -9.92
CA THR A 23 -7.71 -0.19 -10.95
C THR A 23 -8.62 -1.36 -10.56
N SER A 24 -9.88 -1.33 -11.00
CA SER A 24 -10.90 -2.32 -10.60
C SER A 24 -10.46 -3.77 -10.79
N ASN A 25 -9.75 -4.08 -11.88
CA ASN A 25 -9.21 -5.42 -12.16
C ASN A 25 -8.08 -5.84 -11.19
N LEU A 26 -7.20 -4.91 -10.81
CA LEU A 26 -6.10 -5.22 -9.89
C LEU A 26 -6.59 -5.31 -8.44
N SER A 27 -7.55 -4.47 -8.06
CA SER A 27 -8.15 -4.50 -6.72
C SER A 27 -8.84 -5.83 -6.42
N THR A 28 -9.47 -6.48 -7.40
CA THR A 28 -10.16 -7.77 -7.20
C THR A 28 -9.20 -8.95 -7.13
N GLU A 29 -8.04 -8.85 -7.79
CA GLU A 29 -7.01 -9.88 -7.81
C GLU A 29 -6.04 -9.79 -6.62
N ALA A 30 -5.87 -8.59 -6.06
CA ALA A 30 -5.02 -8.32 -4.91
C ALA A 30 -5.40 -9.18 -3.69
N SER A 31 -4.39 -9.67 -2.97
CA SER A 31 -4.58 -10.57 -1.84
C SER A 31 -3.70 -10.17 -0.66
N ALA A 32 -4.34 -9.82 0.45
CA ALA A 32 -3.64 -9.51 1.70
C ALA A 32 -2.79 -10.69 2.19
N ALA A 33 -3.27 -11.93 2.02
CA ALA A 33 -2.61 -13.16 2.48
C ALA A 33 -1.25 -13.42 1.81
N THR A 34 -1.01 -12.86 0.63
CA THR A 34 0.25 -13.00 -0.11
C THR A 34 1.01 -11.67 -0.22
N SER A 35 0.37 -10.56 0.15
CA SER A 35 1.01 -9.25 0.19
C SER A 35 1.81 -9.08 1.47
N SER A 36 2.68 -8.07 1.52
CA SER A 36 3.51 -7.84 2.70
C SER A 36 3.69 -6.36 2.94
N PHE A 37 3.73 -5.98 4.22
CA PHE A 37 4.14 -4.67 4.70
C PHE A 37 5.43 -4.81 5.46
N TYR A 38 6.37 -3.90 5.26
CA TYR A 38 7.65 -3.88 5.96
C TYR A 38 8.05 -2.45 6.30
N ARG A 39 8.75 -2.29 7.42
CA ARG A 39 9.29 -0.99 7.86
C ARG A 39 10.74 -0.89 7.38
N THR A 40 11.07 0.26 6.81
CA THR A 40 12.43 0.66 6.42
C THR A 40 12.83 1.88 7.24
N GLU A 41 14.09 2.33 7.10
CA GLU A 41 14.57 3.56 7.76
C GLU A 41 13.78 4.80 7.29
N ASP A 42 13.36 4.79 6.02
CA ASP A 42 12.66 5.90 5.38
C ASP A 42 11.13 5.86 5.59
N GLY A 43 10.56 4.72 5.97
CA GLY A 43 9.13 4.63 6.25
C GLY A 43 8.54 3.22 6.26
N ILE A 44 7.31 3.11 5.74
CA ILE A 44 6.61 1.84 5.57
C ILE A 44 6.48 1.58 4.08
N GLU A 45 6.80 0.37 3.68
CA GLU A 45 6.69 -0.10 2.30
C GLU A 45 5.78 -1.32 2.24
N CYS A 46 5.25 -1.59 1.05
CA CYS A 46 4.45 -2.77 0.77
C CYS A 46 4.69 -3.34 -0.61
N SER A 47 4.54 -4.66 -0.70
CA SER A 47 4.41 -5.38 -1.96
C SER A 47 3.01 -5.96 -2.05
N VAL A 48 2.24 -5.50 -3.03
CA VAL A 48 0.88 -5.95 -3.31
C VAL A 48 0.95 -7.08 -4.32
N ARG A 49 0.40 -8.23 -3.95
CA ARG A 49 0.43 -9.45 -4.76
C ARG A 49 -0.97 -10.00 -5.02
N LYS A 50 -1.09 -10.73 -6.12
CA LYS A 50 -2.27 -11.57 -6.39
C LYS A 50 -2.23 -12.82 -5.53
N LYS A 51 -3.36 -13.53 -5.43
CA LYS A 51 -3.45 -14.83 -4.74
C LYS A 51 -2.40 -15.87 -5.18
N ASN A 52 -1.93 -15.81 -6.43
CA ASN A 52 -0.89 -16.69 -6.96
C ASN A 52 0.56 -16.21 -6.65
N GLY A 53 0.73 -15.15 -5.87
CA GLY A 53 2.03 -14.57 -5.52
C GLY A 53 2.61 -13.59 -6.54
N ALA A 54 1.95 -13.38 -7.69
CA ALA A 54 2.41 -12.43 -8.70
C ALA A 54 2.36 -10.99 -8.14
N LEU A 55 3.46 -10.25 -8.28
CA LEU A 55 3.56 -8.85 -7.88
C LEU A 55 2.76 -7.97 -8.86
N ILE A 56 1.92 -7.08 -8.33
CA ILE A 56 1.11 -6.15 -9.13
C ILE A 56 1.35 -4.68 -8.79
N ALA A 57 1.84 -4.40 -7.58
CA ALA A 57 2.26 -3.07 -7.21
C ALA A 57 3.27 -3.12 -6.06
N ASN A 58 4.14 -2.12 -6.02
CA ASN A 58 4.84 -1.75 -4.79
C ASN A 58 4.22 -0.46 -4.26
N CYS A 59 4.30 -0.27 -2.95
CA CYS A 59 3.91 0.96 -2.32
C CYS A 59 4.94 1.39 -1.29
N TYR A 60 5.13 2.68 -1.17
CA TYR A 60 6.06 3.29 -0.23
C TYR A 60 5.40 4.50 0.40
N SER A 61 5.86 4.84 1.60
CA SER A 61 5.23 5.86 2.40
C SER A 61 6.25 6.81 3.03
N GLU A 62 5.94 8.10 2.95
CA GLU A 62 6.78 9.19 3.43
C GLU A 62 6.00 10.02 4.44
N SER A 63 6.65 10.43 5.54
CA SER A 63 6.04 11.39 6.48
C SER A 63 5.88 12.75 5.82
N ASP A 64 4.72 13.38 5.97
CA ASP A 64 4.49 14.77 5.52
C ASP A 64 4.94 15.82 6.56
N ARG A 65 5.52 15.38 7.68
CA ARG A 65 5.96 16.21 8.83
C ARG A 65 4.84 16.99 9.52
N MET A 66 3.58 16.71 9.19
CA MET A 66 2.38 17.33 9.75
C MET A 66 1.44 16.30 10.39
N GLY A 67 1.96 15.10 10.71
CA GLY A 67 1.20 14.02 11.35
C GLY A 67 0.43 13.14 10.36
N LYS A 68 0.69 13.26 9.05
CA LYS A 68 0.19 12.33 8.04
C LYS A 68 1.33 11.70 7.27
N ARG A 69 0.95 10.69 6.51
CA ARG A 69 1.84 9.89 5.69
C ARG A 69 1.30 9.87 4.27
N ARG A 70 2.14 10.27 3.31
CA ARG A 70 1.86 10.18 1.89
C ARG A 70 2.27 8.80 1.40
N TRP A 71 1.34 8.10 0.78
CA TRP A 71 1.56 6.81 0.17
C TRP A 71 1.60 6.96 -1.34
N THR A 72 2.59 6.34 -1.96
CA THR A 72 2.67 6.20 -3.41
C THR A 72 2.57 4.72 -3.77
N ILE A 73 1.74 4.41 -4.76
CA ILE A 73 1.57 3.08 -5.34
C ILE A 73 2.15 3.11 -6.76
N ASP A 74 3.14 2.25 -6.99
CA ASP A 74 3.81 2.00 -8.25
C ASP A 74 3.36 0.65 -8.82
N LEU A 75 2.62 0.69 -9.93
CA LEU A 75 2.11 -0.53 -10.59
C LEU A 75 3.24 -1.27 -11.31
N LYS A 76 3.10 -2.60 -11.44
CA LYS A 76 4.04 -3.47 -12.17
C LYS A 76 3.42 -4.07 -13.44
#